data_AF-A0A8T2D313-F1
#
_entry.id   AF-A0A8T2D313-F1
#
_cell.length_a   1.000
_cell.length_b   1.000
_cell.length_c   1.000
_cell.angle_alpha   90.00
_cell.angle_beta   90.00
_cell.angle_gamma   90.00
#
_symmetry.space_group_name_H-M   'P 1'
#
loop_
_entity.id
_entity.type
_entity.pdbx_description
1 polymer ?
#
loop_
_entity_poly.entity_id
_entity_poly.type
_entity_poly.pdbx_seq_one_letter_code
_entity_poly.pdbx_strand_id
1 'polypeptide(L)'
;MWVNGYHQIRIHLNSELSFKANPSRFFRSFQVLYHPSVDSYEDVLPHEWYETKLPVLKKLNRALRDVDLVDGKLEDINGVIVYDDGITKKMQAFKSLARIFIGSPSIQQKLREEGRFKFPFFGSESEREPLVVNSLTKVCNFLNVSAQQRKLVRSTVCSQVTQYRIWRGTLEDILNGLKEEVDWLVEHREMSQGRVLAQQVILSCLRFLSESSVSFEVEKSTSWMRPVPARYAKANASAKWEDVLDMVNDLRRYLEHDEEITVLYHLDKLVSMKEGLLQIKDVFLDNTIGFREVRHQEHLVYRKLSKLLGSPSPCLFALVMYFLYGRVRDIEVDLCGGFYKEKSEFLCLSMGRILTSTDEEMLERGMKQLDRALGLFEFVWETAGMKETLNLQGHLWCLGAEERSITYRGKTFFVHDLSL
;
A
#
# COMPACT_ATOMS: atom_id res chain seq x y z
N MET A 1 5.55 -13.30 25.20
CA MET A 1 6.16 -12.02 25.63
C MET A 1 5.80 -10.99 24.57
N TRP A 2 4.80 -10.16 24.87
CA TRP A 2 4.34 -9.09 23.99
C TRP A 2 5.12 -7.83 24.35
N VAL A 3 5.91 -7.31 23.42
CA VAL A 3 6.54 -5.99 23.57
C VAL A 3 5.64 -5.00 22.84
N ASN A 4 4.96 -4.15 23.61
CA ASN A 4 4.25 -2.97 23.13
C ASN A 4 5.26 -2.03 22.45
N GLY A 5 5.24 -1.98 21.12
CA GLY A 5 5.95 -0.97 20.34
C GLY A 5 5.17 0.33 20.30
N TYR A 6 5.39 1.20 21.28
CA TYR A 6 4.95 2.59 21.21
C TYR A 6 5.61 3.26 19.99
N HIS A 7 4.80 3.66 19.00
CA HIS A 7 5.29 4.46 17.87
C HIS A 7 5.52 5.89 18.37
N GLN A 8 6.80 6.25 18.55
CA GLN A 8 7.19 7.58 19.01
C GLN A 8 7.22 8.54 17.82
N ILE A 9 6.39 9.59 17.86
CA ILE A 9 6.39 10.69 16.90
C ILE A 9 7.58 11.60 17.20
N ARG A 10 8.44 11.89 16.20
CA ARG A 10 9.53 12.87 16.32
C ARG A 10 9.34 14.02 15.35
N ILE A 11 9.40 15.23 15.89
CA ILE A 11 9.39 16.48 15.11
C ILE A 11 10.84 16.83 14.76
N HIS A 12 11.13 17.03 13.47
CA HIS A 12 12.31 17.79 13.06
C HIS A 12 11.96 19.28 13.06
N LEU A 13 12.29 19.97 14.15
CA LEU A 13 12.23 21.43 14.20
C LEU A 13 13.36 22.00 13.32
N ASN A 14 12.95 22.78 12.32
CA ASN A 14 13.72 23.66 11.44
C ASN A 14 15.23 23.79 11.73
N SER A 15 16.06 23.38 10.77
CA SER A 15 17.29 24.12 10.49
C SER A 15 16.92 25.35 9.65
N GLU A 16 16.71 26.48 10.32
CA GLU A 16 16.70 27.81 9.69
C GLU A 16 18.09 28.11 9.10
N LEU A 17 18.34 27.62 7.89
CA LEU A 17 19.38 28.15 7.01
C LEU A 17 18.73 28.55 5.69
N SER A 18 18.10 29.72 5.76
CA SER A 18 17.94 30.72 4.70
C SER A 18 17.60 30.20 3.29
N PHE A 19 16.32 30.21 2.96
CA PHE A 19 15.85 30.33 1.57
C PHE A 19 14.95 31.56 1.42
N LYS A 20 15.54 32.75 1.26
CA LYS A 20 14.90 33.82 0.48
C LYS A 20 15.14 33.52 -1.00
N ALA A 21 14.48 32.49 -1.52
CA ALA A 21 14.32 32.31 -2.96
C ALA A 21 12.83 32.42 -3.26
N ASN A 22 12.48 33.40 -4.08
CA ASN A 22 11.11 33.77 -4.41
C ASN A 22 10.33 32.52 -4.89
N PRO A 23 9.33 32.02 -4.13
CA PRO A 23 8.63 30.77 -4.43
C PRO A 23 8.07 30.74 -5.86
N SER A 24 7.55 31.89 -6.32
CA SER A 24 6.96 32.09 -7.64
C SER A 24 7.87 31.74 -8.83
N ARG A 25 9.20 31.89 -8.70
CA ARG A 25 10.16 31.58 -9.78
C ARG A 25 10.51 30.09 -9.85
N PHE A 26 10.53 29.40 -8.71
CA PHE A 26 10.68 27.94 -8.66
C PHE A 26 9.42 27.26 -9.25
N PHE A 27 8.23 27.75 -8.92
CA PHE A 27 6.96 27.22 -9.40
C PHE A 27 6.76 27.34 -10.93
N ARG A 28 7.19 28.45 -11.57
CA ARG A 28 7.11 28.57 -13.05
C ARG A 28 7.99 27.56 -13.79
N SER A 29 9.08 27.09 -13.18
CA SER A 29 9.95 26.08 -13.82
C SER A 29 9.43 24.65 -13.75
N PHE A 30 8.49 24.36 -12.83
CA PHE A 30 7.85 23.04 -12.71
C PHE A 30 6.61 22.90 -13.60
N GLN A 31 5.84 23.96 -13.84
CA GLN A 31 4.70 23.92 -14.78
C GLN A 31 5.12 23.72 -16.23
N VAL A 32 6.36 24.09 -16.59
CA VAL A 32 6.91 23.91 -17.95
C VAL A 32 7.33 22.44 -18.24
N LEU A 33 7.35 21.57 -17.23
CA LEU A 33 7.67 20.14 -17.41
C LEU A 33 6.45 19.26 -17.74
N TYR A 34 5.23 19.81 -17.82
CA TYR A 34 3.99 19.04 -17.97
C TYR A 34 3.34 19.07 -19.36
N HIS A 35 4.06 19.47 -20.41
CA HIS A 35 3.61 19.24 -21.78
C HIS A 35 4.79 19.06 -22.74
N PRO A 36 4.79 17.92 -23.45
CA PRO A 36 4.85 18.00 -24.91
C PRO A 36 3.59 17.39 -25.52
N SER A 37 3.06 18.12 -26.50
CA SER A 37 2.02 17.67 -27.41
C SER A 37 2.45 16.41 -28.18
N VAL A 38 1.45 15.57 -28.42
CA VAL A 38 1.38 14.46 -29.38
C VAL A 38 2.30 14.66 -30.59
N ASP A 39 3.10 13.61 -30.86
CA ASP A 39 3.97 13.39 -32.02
C ASP A 39 5.32 14.13 -32.06
N SER A 40 6.37 13.59 -31.43
CA SER A 40 7.68 13.40 -32.08
C SER A 40 8.63 12.52 -31.28
N TYR A 41 9.32 11.63 -31.98
CA TYR A 41 10.36 10.75 -31.45
C TYR A 41 11.64 11.57 -31.21
N GLU A 42 11.95 11.92 -29.96
CA GLU A 42 13.29 12.04 -29.35
C GLU A 42 13.19 12.66 -27.93
N ASP A 43 12.82 11.85 -26.92
CA ASP A 43 12.67 12.22 -25.49
C ASP A 43 14.01 12.38 -24.73
N VAL A 44 15.08 12.82 -25.41
CA VAL A 44 16.39 12.95 -24.77
C VAL A 44 16.71 14.41 -24.51
N LEU A 45 16.69 14.81 -23.23
CA LEU A 45 17.12 16.14 -22.82
C LEU A 45 18.61 16.38 -23.15
N PRO A 46 19.03 17.62 -23.45
CA PRO A 46 20.42 17.94 -23.70
C PRO A 46 21.32 17.65 -22.50
N HIS A 47 22.59 17.29 -22.74
CA HIS A 47 23.56 16.99 -21.68
C HIS A 47 23.69 18.13 -20.64
N GLU A 48 23.72 19.39 -21.12
CA GLU A 48 23.79 20.59 -20.27
C GLU A 48 22.64 20.65 -19.24
N TRP A 49 21.45 20.14 -19.59
CA TRP A 49 20.32 20.11 -18.66
C TRP A 49 20.65 19.19 -17.47
N TYR A 50 21.19 18.00 -17.72
CA TYR A 50 21.56 17.06 -16.67
C TYR A 50 22.67 17.62 -15.77
N GLU A 51 23.68 18.27 -16.34
CA GLU A 51 24.74 18.94 -15.58
C GLU A 51 24.18 20.03 -14.66
N THR A 52 23.22 20.84 -15.14
CA THR A 52 22.62 21.91 -14.34
C THR A 52 21.68 21.38 -13.24
N LYS A 53 21.06 20.21 -13.45
CA LYS A 53 20.10 19.62 -12.50
C LYS A 53 20.71 18.64 -11.50
N LEU A 54 21.88 18.08 -11.80
CA LEU A 54 22.57 17.16 -10.87
C LEU A 54 22.85 17.78 -9.49
N PRO A 55 23.28 19.06 -9.36
CA PRO A 55 23.42 19.70 -8.06
C PRO A 55 22.10 19.82 -7.30
N VAL A 56 20.98 20.02 -8.01
CA VAL A 56 19.65 20.09 -7.41
C VAL A 56 19.24 18.71 -6.87
N LEU A 57 19.45 17.65 -7.65
CA LEU A 57 19.19 16.27 -7.22
C LEU A 57 20.03 15.91 -5.99
N LYS A 58 21.34 16.19 -6.00
CA LYS A 58 22.24 15.98 -4.85
C LYS A 58 21.80 16.74 -3.60
N LYS A 59 21.32 17.98 -3.77
CA LYS A 59 20.83 18.80 -2.66
C LYS A 59 19.53 18.25 -2.07
N LEU A 60 18.59 17.82 -2.92
CA LEU A 60 17.36 17.16 -2.46
C LEU A 60 17.67 15.86 -1.72
N ASN A 61 18.55 15.02 -2.27
CA ASN A 61 19.00 13.77 -1.65
C ASN A 61 19.53 14.00 -0.22
N ARG A 62 20.42 15.00 -0.05
CA ARG A 62 20.96 15.36 1.28
C ARG A 62 19.88 15.85 2.25
N ALA A 63 18.90 16.60 1.75
CA ALA A 63 17.82 17.14 2.58
C ALA A 63 16.77 16.08 2.99
N LEU A 64 16.76 14.93 2.33
CA LEU A 64 15.76 13.87 2.48
C LEU A 64 16.37 12.55 2.96
N ARG A 65 17.62 12.57 3.45
CA ARG A 65 18.39 11.35 3.76
C ARG A 65 17.65 10.37 4.68
N ASP A 66 16.93 10.91 5.66
CA ASP A 66 16.33 10.11 6.74
C ASP A 66 14.83 9.86 6.55
N VAL A 67 14.28 10.16 5.37
CA VAL A 67 12.85 10.02 5.06
C VAL A 67 12.64 9.37 3.70
N ASP A 68 11.54 8.62 3.55
CA ASP A 68 11.06 8.07 2.28
C ASP A 68 9.53 8.14 2.19
N LEU A 69 8.97 8.18 0.98
CA LEU A 69 7.53 8.09 0.73
C LEU A 69 7.14 6.64 0.50
N VAL A 70 6.64 5.96 1.52
CA VAL A 70 6.29 4.54 1.53
C VAL A 70 4.78 4.33 1.49
N ASP A 71 4.28 3.66 0.45
CA ASP A 71 2.85 3.32 0.31
C ASP A 71 1.93 4.55 0.50
N GLY A 72 2.30 5.70 -0.10
CA GLY A 72 1.57 6.96 0.04
C GLY A 72 1.78 7.75 1.34
N LYS A 73 2.57 7.24 2.31
CA LYS A 73 2.90 7.95 3.57
C LYS A 73 4.38 8.29 3.63
N LEU A 74 4.69 9.52 4.03
CA LEU A 74 6.06 9.91 4.33
C LEU A 74 6.46 9.27 5.66
N GLU A 75 7.56 8.52 5.68
CA GLU A 75 8.07 7.82 6.86
C GLU A 75 9.54 8.16 7.09
N ASP A 76 9.96 8.25 8.35
CA ASP A 76 11.38 8.29 8.70
C ASP A 76 12.04 6.91 8.53
N ILE A 77 13.35 6.81 8.80
CA ILE A 77 14.10 5.53 8.77
C ILE A 77 13.54 4.47 9.74
N ASN A 78 12.92 4.89 10.84
CA ASN A 78 12.35 4.00 11.86
C ASN A 78 10.93 3.54 11.52
N GLY A 79 10.35 4.03 10.41
CA GLY A 79 8.97 3.73 10.00
C GLY A 79 7.91 4.60 10.70
N VAL A 80 8.31 5.70 11.32
CA VAL A 80 7.40 6.67 11.93
C VAL A 80 6.84 7.58 10.83
N ILE A 81 5.52 7.74 10.80
CA ILE A 81 4.85 8.60 9.81
C ILE A 81 5.17 10.07 10.10
N VAL A 82 5.59 10.80 9.07
CA VAL A 82 5.94 12.23 9.11
C VAL A 82 4.86 13.03 8.38
N TYR A 83 4.21 13.93 9.10
CA TYR A 83 3.17 14.81 8.56
C TYR A 83 3.74 16.19 8.26
N ASP A 84 4.48 16.31 7.14
CA ASP A 84 5.06 17.58 6.66
C ASP A 84 4.88 17.71 5.13
N ASP A 85 4.01 18.63 4.71
CA ASP A 85 3.72 18.90 3.30
C ASP A 85 4.93 19.43 2.54
N GLY A 86 5.81 20.17 3.21
CA GLY A 86 7.03 20.72 2.63
C GLY A 86 8.05 19.63 2.31
N ILE A 87 8.24 18.67 3.23
CA ILE A 87 9.08 17.50 3.00
C ILE A 87 8.45 16.59 1.95
N THR A 88 7.13 16.38 2.00
CA THR A 88 6.40 15.58 1.01
C THR A 88 6.58 16.14 -0.41
N LYS A 89 6.44 17.45 -0.60
CA LYS A 89 6.68 18.11 -1.90
C LYS A 89 8.13 17.98 -2.37
N LYS A 90 9.10 18.10 -1.46
CA LYS A 90 10.53 17.89 -1.78
C LYS A 90 10.79 16.44 -2.20
N MET A 91 10.18 15.47 -1.53
CA MET A 91 10.29 14.04 -1.87
C MET A 91 9.70 13.73 -3.25
N GLN A 92 8.51 14.25 -3.54
CA GLN A 92 7.89 14.13 -4.86
C GLN A 92 8.77 14.75 -5.96
N ALA A 93 9.34 15.94 -5.70
CA ALA A 93 10.27 16.58 -6.63
C ALA A 93 11.56 15.77 -6.82
N PHE A 94 12.10 15.18 -5.75
CA PHE A 94 13.28 14.31 -5.80
C PHE A 94 13.02 13.07 -6.64
N LYS A 95 11.96 12.30 -6.35
CA LYS A 95 11.59 11.09 -7.10
C LYS A 95 11.32 11.41 -8.56
N SER A 96 10.59 12.50 -8.84
CA SER A 96 10.34 12.95 -10.21
C SER A 96 11.63 13.29 -10.97
N LEU A 97 12.55 14.02 -10.34
CA LEU A 97 13.83 14.35 -10.96
C LEU A 97 14.70 13.10 -11.17
N ALA A 98 14.77 12.21 -10.19
CA ALA A 98 15.53 10.96 -10.28
C ALA A 98 15.03 10.08 -11.44
N ARG A 99 13.71 10.00 -11.68
CA ARG A 99 13.16 9.32 -12.87
C ARG A 99 13.75 9.83 -14.18
N ILE A 100 13.85 11.16 -14.34
CA ILE A 100 14.44 11.76 -15.55
C ILE A 100 15.91 11.34 -15.70
N PHE A 101 16.68 11.31 -14.60
CA PHE A 101 18.07 10.86 -14.61
C PHE A 101 18.20 9.38 -15.01
N ILE A 102 17.33 8.50 -14.51
CA ILE A 102 17.32 7.08 -14.87
C ILE A 102 17.14 6.89 -16.39
N GLY A 103 16.37 7.76 -17.03
CA GLY A 103 16.20 7.78 -18.48
C GLY A 103 17.34 8.41 -19.28
N SER A 104 18.38 8.94 -18.62
CA SER A 104 19.46 9.64 -19.30
C SER A 104 20.28 8.72 -20.21
N PRO A 105 20.83 9.21 -21.33
CA PRO A 105 21.66 8.40 -22.23
C PRO A 105 22.84 7.72 -21.53
N SER A 106 23.50 8.42 -20.59
CA SER A 106 24.66 7.89 -19.84
C SER A 106 24.27 6.70 -18.97
N ILE A 107 23.20 6.82 -18.17
CA ILE A 107 22.73 5.72 -17.33
C ILE A 107 22.23 4.56 -18.19
N GLN A 108 21.46 4.85 -19.25
CA GLN A 108 20.97 3.82 -20.16
C GLN A 108 22.12 3.12 -20.92
N GLN A 109 23.21 3.83 -21.22
CA GLN A 109 24.41 3.23 -21.79
C GLN A 109 25.13 2.33 -20.77
N LYS A 110 25.30 2.79 -19.53
CA LYS A 110 25.87 1.98 -18.44
C LYS A 110 25.10 0.68 -18.25
N LEU A 111 23.77 0.74 -18.20
CA LEU A 111 22.90 -0.46 -18.10
C LEU A 111 23.09 -1.43 -19.28
N ARG A 112 23.37 -0.94 -20.50
CA ARG A 112 23.62 -1.78 -21.68
C ARG A 112 25.03 -2.38 -21.66
N GLU A 113 26.04 -1.60 -21.30
CA GLU A 113 27.45 -2.01 -21.31
C GLU A 113 27.78 -3.04 -20.25
N GLU A 114 27.08 -3.02 -19.11
CA GLU A 114 27.29 -4.01 -18.05
C GLU A 114 26.97 -5.44 -18.48
N GLY A 115 26.33 -5.68 -19.63
CA GLY A 115 26.05 -7.02 -20.19
C GLY A 115 25.16 -7.91 -19.30
N ARG A 116 24.77 -7.41 -18.12
CA ARG A 116 23.89 -8.05 -17.13
C ARG A 116 22.46 -8.13 -17.61
N PHE A 117 22.07 -7.24 -18.53
CA PHE A 117 20.71 -7.07 -19.01
C PHE A 117 20.66 -7.20 -20.53
N LYS A 118 19.79 -8.07 -21.05
CA LYS A 118 19.60 -8.24 -22.50
C LYS A 118 18.73 -7.14 -23.13
N PHE A 119 18.06 -6.35 -22.31
CA PHE A 119 17.12 -5.30 -22.72
C PHE A 119 17.41 -4.02 -21.92
N PRO A 120 17.23 -2.83 -22.51
CA PRO A 120 17.26 -1.58 -21.77
C PRO A 120 16.05 -1.53 -20.83
N PHE A 121 16.28 -1.60 -19.52
CA PHE A 121 15.23 -1.44 -18.51
C PHE A 121 15.03 0.04 -18.19
N PHE A 122 13.77 0.45 -18.02
CA PHE A 122 13.39 1.83 -17.69
C PHE A 122 13.83 2.83 -18.77
N GLY A 123 13.88 2.36 -20.03
CA GLY A 123 14.34 3.12 -21.18
C GLY A 123 13.25 4.03 -21.76
N SER A 124 11.98 3.63 -21.67
CA SER A 124 10.84 4.48 -22.04
C SER A 124 10.37 5.35 -20.87
N GLU A 125 9.67 6.45 -21.17
CA GLU A 125 9.03 7.27 -20.14
C GLU A 125 7.97 6.48 -19.38
N SER A 126 7.17 5.66 -20.08
CA SER A 126 6.11 4.85 -19.48
C SER A 126 6.62 3.87 -18.42
N GLU A 127 7.78 3.23 -18.64
CA GLU A 127 8.40 2.32 -17.67
C GLU A 127 8.89 3.07 -16.41
N ARG A 128 9.21 4.35 -16.56
CA ARG A 128 9.68 5.19 -15.46
C ARG A 128 8.52 5.81 -14.67
N GLU A 129 7.29 5.75 -15.14
CA GLU A 129 6.15 6.28 -14.39
C GLU A 129 5.95 5.55 -13.05
N PRO A 130 5.51 6.28 -12.00
CA PRO A 130 5.15 5.64 -10.74
C PRO A 130 3.87 4.81 -10.90
N LEU A 131 3.78 3.70 -10.17
CA LEU A 131 2.60 2.86 -10.15
C LEU A 131 2.08 2.69 -8.72
N VAL A 132 0.85 3.17 -8.49
CA VAL A 132 0.09 2.87 -7.28
C VAL A 132 -0.84 1.69 -7.56
N VAL A 133 -0.56 0.56 -6.93
CA VAL A 133 -1.32 -0.68 -7.05
C VAL A 133 -2.39 -0.72 -5.97
N ASN A 134 -3.61 -0.32 -6.35
CA ASN A 134 -4.77 -0.21 -5.46
C ASN A 134 -5.97 -1.07 -5.89
N SER A 135 -5.77 -1.95 -6.87
CA SER A 135 -6.80 -2.90 -7.32
C SER A 135 -6.18 -4.09 -8.06
N LEU A 136 -6.88 -5.23 -8.01
CA LEU A 136 -6.54 -6.38 -8.86
C LEU A 136 -6.64 -6.05 -10.35
N THR A 137 -7.49 -5.09 -10.73
CA THR A 137 -7.62 -4.62 -12.12
C THR A 137 -6.29 -4.11 -12.65
N LYS A 138 -5.59 -3.27 -11.88
CA LYS A 138 -4.31 -2.70 -12.29
C LYS A 138 -3.27 -3.79 -12.51
N VAL A 139 -3.17 -4.74 -11.58
CA VAL A 139 -2.24 -5.89 -11.69
C VAL A 139 -2.58 -6.74 -12.92
N CYS A 140 -3.86 -7.09 -13.09
CA CYS A 140 -4.31 -7.90 -14.22
C CYS A 140 -4.11 -7.20 -15.57
N ASN A 141 -4.30 -5.88 -15.63
CA ASN A 141 -4.04 -5.10 -16.85
C ASN A 141 -2.54 -5.10 -17.17
N PHE A 142 -1.69 -4.85 -16.17
CA PHE A 142 -0.24 -4.80 -16.34
C PHE A 142 0.32 -6.16 -16.82
N LEU A 143 -0.16 -7.26 -16.25
CA LEU A 143 0.23 -8.63 -16.62
C LEU A 143 -0.48 -9.17 -17.87
N ASN A 144 -1.29 -8.36 -18.56
CA ASN A 144 -2.09 -8.77 -19.73
C ASN A 144 -2.98 -10.00 -19.47
N VAL A 145 -3.51 -10.14 -18.26
CA VAL A 145 -4.40 -11.25 -17.86
C VAL A 145 -5.76 -11.11 -18.56
N SER A 146 -6.16 -12.16 -19.27
CA SER A 146 -7.42 -12.19 -20.04
C SER A 146 -8.66 -12.17 -19.13
N ALA A 147 -9.83 -11.82 -19.68
CA ALA A 147 -11.09 -11.82 -18.93
C ALA A 147 -11.44 -13.19 -18.32
N GLN A 148 -11.13 -14.28 -19.02
CA GLN A 148 -11.35 -15.64 -18.52
C GLN A 148 -10.44 -15.95 -17.32
N GLN A 149 -9.16 -15.57 -17.42
CA GLN A 149 -8.20 -15.75 -16.33
C GLN A 149 -8.54 -14.85 -15.14
N ARG A 150 -9.03 -13.63 -15.34
CA ARG A 150 -9.51 -12.77 -14.25
C ARG A 150 -10.64 -13.43 -13.46
N LYS A 151 -11.53 -14.16 -14.12
CA LYS A 151 -12.58 -14.94 -13.44
C LYS A 151 -12.00 -16.07 -12.59
N LEU A 152 -10.97 -16.75 -13.09
CA LEU A 152 -10.23 -17.78 -12.34
C LEU A 152 -9.51 -17.17 -11.13
N VAL A 153 -8.77 -16.07 -11.33
CA VAL A 153 -8.10 -15.31 -10.26
C VAL A 153 -9.10 -14.96 -9.18
N ARG A 154 -10.20 -14.31 -9.55
CA ARG A 154 -11.26 -13.95 -8.60
C ARG A 154 -11.80 -15.15 -7.84
N SER A 155 -12.19 -16.23 -8.53
CA SER A 155 -12.75 -17.43 -7.89
C SER A 155 -11.79 -18.02 -6.85
N THR A 156 -10.51 -18.13 -7.21
CA THR A 156 -9.47 -18.69 -6.36
C THR A 156 -9.16 -17.77 -5.19
N VAL A 157 -8.92 -16.49 -5.45
CA VAL A 157 -8.65 -15.47 -4.43
C VAL A 157 -9.79 -15.39 -3.43
N CYS A 158 -11.04 -15.25 -3.88
CA CYS A 158 -12.20 -15.17 -2.99
C CYS A 158 -12.26 -16.36 -2.02
N SER A 159 -11.97 -17.57 -2.50
CA SER A 159 -11.99 -18.77 -1.65
C SER A 159 -10.91 -18.75 -0.55
N GLN A 160 -9.81 -18.01 -0.76
CA GLN A 160 -8.72 -17.89 0.19
C GLN A 160 -8.92 -16.72 1.16
N VAL A 161 -9.31 -15.54 0.64
CA VAL A 161 -9.25 -14.27 1.39
C VAL A 161 -10.53 -13.92 2.14
N THR A 162 -11.64 -14.62 1.90
CA THR A 162 -12.93 -14.35 2.56
C THR A 162 -13.16 -15.14 3.85
N GLN A 163 -12.12 -15.81 4.36
CA GLN A 163 -12.19 -16.48 5.66
C GLN A 163 -12.51 -15.46 6.76
N TYR A 164 -13.31 -15.86 7.75
CA TYR A 164 -13.75 -14.99 8.84
C TYR A 164 -12.61 -14.24 9.53
N ARG A 165 -11.49 -14.92 9.81
CA ARG A 165 -10.30 -14.32 10.44
C ARG A 165 -9.65 -13.22 9.58
N ILE A 166 -9.63 -13.40 8.26
CA ILE A 166 -9.03 -12.44 7.32
C ILE A 166 -9.95 -11.23 7.22
N TRP A 167 -11.26 -11.47 7.04
CA TRP A 167 -12.27 -10.42 7.04
C TRP A 167 -12.21 -9.55 8.29
N ARG A 168 -12.22 -10.18 9.47
CA ARG A 168 -12.13 -9.47 10.75
C ARG A 168 -10.83 -8.71 10.89
N GLY A 169 -9.70 -9.39 10.66
CA GLY A 169 -8.38 -8.77 10.79
C GLY A 169 -8.18 -7.59 9.83
N THR A 170 -8.75 -7.66 8.63
CA THR A 170 -8.75 -6.55 7.65
C THR A 170 -9.50 -5.33 8.21
N LEU A 171 -10.69 -5.54 8.79
CA LEU A 171 -11.45 -4.46 9.42
C LEU A 171 -10.72 -3.87 10.63
N GLU A 172 -10.13 -4.71 11.46
CA GLU A 172 -9.34 -4.27 12.62
C GLU A 172 -8.12 -3.45 12.20
N ASP A 173 -7.37 -3.87 11.19
CA ASP A 173 -6.22 -3.12 10.64
C ASP A 173 -6.66 -1.74 10.10
N ILE A 174 -7.77 -1.71 9.34
CA ILE A 174 -8.35 -0.46 8.82
C ILE A 174 -8.76 0.49 9.95
N LEU A 175 -9.48 -0.02 10.96
CA LEU A 175 -9.98 0.79 12.06
C LEU A 175 -8.84 1.30 12.95
N ASN A 176 -7.80 0.51 13.17
CA ASN A 176 -6.61 0.98 13.90
C ASN A 176 -5.88 2.07 13.12
N GLY A 177 -5.69 1.90 11.81
CA GLY A 177 -5.08 2.95 10.97
C GLY A 177 -5.92 4.23 10.91
N LEU A 178 -7.25 4.11 10.84
CA LEU A 178 -8.15 5.26 10.90
C LEU A 178 -8.11 5.94 12.27
N LYS A 179 -8.00 5.16 13.36
CA LYS A 179 -7.83 5.70 14.71
C LYS A 179 -6.59 6.58 14.79
N GLU A 180 -5.45 6.10 14.30
CA GLU A 180 -4.19 6.88 14.29
C GLU A 180 -4.33 8.19 13.51
N GLU A 181 -4.98 8.16 12.33
CA GLU A 181 -5.20 9.35 11.52
C GLU A 181 -6.11 10.37 12.21
N VAL A 182 -7.21 9.91 12.83
CA VAL A 182 -8.14 10.78 13.55
C VAL A 182 -7.52 11.33 14.84
N ASP A 183 -6.82 10.50 15.61
CA ASP A 183 -6.12 10.93 16.83
C ASP A 183 -5.12 12.05 16.54
N TRP A 184 -4.34 11.90 15.46
CA TRP A 184 -3.40 12.92 15.02
C TRP A 184 -4.10 14.26 14.71
N LEU A 185 -5.22 14.22 13.99
CA LEU A 185 -6.02 15.41 13.68
C LEU A 185 -6.60 16.06 14.94
N VAL A 186 -7.04 15.26 15.92
CA VAL A 186 -7.57 15.77 17.19
C VAL A 186 -6.47 16.48 18.00
N GLU A 187 -5.25 15.94 18.00
CA GLU A 187 -4.12 16.50 18.77
C GLU A 187 -3.50 17.75 18.14
N HIS A 188 -3.47 17.85 16.80
CA HIS A 188 -2.64 18.82 16.08
C HIS A 188 -3.42 19.85 15.25
N ARG A 189 -4.74 19.86 15.33
CA ARG A 189 -5.61 20.80 14.59
C ARG A 189 -6.71 21.33 15.50
N GLU A 190 -7.45 22.30 14.99
CA GLU A 190 -8.62 22.81 15.69
C GLU A 190 -9.63 21.68 15.94
N MET A 191 -10.13 21.63 17.17
CA MET A 191 -11.08 20.62 17.60
C MET A 191 -12.38 20.72 16.80
N SER A 192 -12.74 19.65 16.12
CA SER A 192 -14.04 19.51 15.47
C SER A 192 -14.89 18.49 16.23
N GLN A 193 -16.18 18.80 16.42
CA GLN A 193 -17.12 17.87 17.07
C GLN A 193 -17.23 16.56 16.27
N GLY A 194 -17.13 16.64 14.94
CA GLY A 194 -17.11 15.47 14.05
C GLY A 194 -15.95 14.51 14.34
N ARG A 195 -14.73 15.03 14.55
CA ARG A 195 -13.55 14.21 14.88
C ARG A 195 -13.69 13.49 16.21
N VAL A 196 -14.20 14.17 17.24
CA VAL A 196 -14.42 13.56 18.56
C VAL A 196 -15.46 12.43 18.49
N LEU A 197 -16.57 12.66 17.79
CA LEU A 197 -17.59 11.63 17.58
C LEU A 197 -17.05 10.46 16.75
N ALA A 198 -16.29 10.75 15.70
CA ALA A 198 -15.64 9.72 14.90
C ALA A 198 -14.69 8.85 15.73
N GLN A 199 -13.85 9.46 16.58
CA GLN A 199 -12.96 8.76 17.50
C GLN A 199 -13.74 7.81 18.43
N GLN A 200 -14.87 8.25 18.99
CA GLN A 200 -15.72 7.43 19.85
C GLN A 200 -16.34 6.24 19.09
N VAL A 201 -16.78 6.44 17.85
CA VAL A 201 -17.34 5.37 17.02
C VAL A 201 -16.25 4.37 16.62
N ILE A 202 -15.03 4.82 16.27
CA ILE A 202 -13.90 3.93 15.98
C ILE A 202 -13.58 3.03 17.18
N LEU A 203 -13.45 3.64 18.38
CA LEU A 203 -13.19 2.90 19.62
C LEU A 203 -14.31 1.91 19.94
N SER A 204 -15.56 2.31 19.72
CA SER A 204 -16.73 1.44 19.92
C SER A 204 -16.71 0.25 18.97
N CYS A 205 -16.36 0.47 17.69
CA CYS A 205 -16.25 -0.58 16.68
C CYS A 205 -15.11 -1.56 17.01
N LEU A 206 -13.92 -1.06 17.39
CA LEU A 206 -12.80 -1.90 17.83
C LEU A 206 -13.16 -2.72 19.08
N ARG A 207 -13.84 -2.11 20.06
CA ARG A 207 -14.33 -2.83 21.24
C ARG A 207 -15.33 -3.92 20.83
N PHE A 208 -16.28 -3.59 19.97
CA PHE A 208 -17.29 -4.54 19.46
C PHE A 208 -16.65 -5.74 18.75
N LEU A 209 -15.59 -5.51 17.96
CA LEU A 209 -14.80 -6.56 17.33
C LEU A 209 -13.94 -7.35 18.33
N SER A 210 -13.41 -6.75 19.41
CA SER A 210 -12.61 -7.50 20.39
C SER A 210 -13.45 -8.36 21.34
N GLU A 211 -14.61 -7.88 21.81
CA GLU A 211 -15.52 -8.61 22.69
C GLU A 211 -16.14 -9.84 22.00
N SER A 212 -16.24 -9.80 20.67
CA SER A 212 -16.65 -10.93 19.83
C SER A 212 -15.48 -11.83 19.41
N SER A 213 -14.30 -11.76 20.04
CA SER A 213 -13.20 -12.71 19.82
C SER A 213 -13.34 -13.97 20.68
N VAL A 214 -13.30 -15.16 20.07
CA VAL A 214 -13.26 -16.42 20.81
C VAL A 214 -11.83 -16.59 21.31
N SER A 215 -11.57 -16.35 22.60
CA SER A 215 -10.23 -16.57 23.14
C SER A 215 -9.83 -18.04 22.96
N PHE A 216 -8.73 -18.29 22.26
CA PHE A 216 -8.16 -19.63 22.06
C PHE A 216 -7.66 -20.26 23.37
N GLU A 217 -7.49 -19.49 24.45
CA GLU A 217 -7.09 -19.98 25.79
C GLU A 217 -8.17 -20.86 26.48
N VAL A 218 -9.27 -21.15 25.80
CA VAL A 218 -10.32 -22.08 26.23
C VAL A 218 -10.03 -23.50 25.71
N GLU A 219 -8.82 -23.84 25.27
CA GLU A 219 -8.43 -25.24 25.04
C GLU A 219 -8.46 -26.09 26.33
N LYS A 220 -8.53 -25.47 27.51
CA LYS A 220 -8.78 -26.18 28.79
C LYS A 220 -10.25 -26.30 29.18
N SER A 221 -11.19 -25.72 28.42
CA SER A 221 -12.61 -25.83 28.72
C SER A 221 -13.34 -26.44 27.53
N THR A 222 -13.77 -27.67 27.70
CA THR A 222 -14.56 -28.47 26.76
C THR A 222 -15.79 -27.70 26.27
N SER A 223 -15.66 -27.02 25.13
CA SER A 223 -16.69 -26.10 24.59
C SER A 223 -18.00 -26.77 24.20
N TRP A 224 -18.01 -28.10 24.05
CA TRP A 224 -19.22 -28.91 23.86
C TRP A 224 -20.08 -29.03 25.13
N MET A 225 -19.59 -28.58 26.28
CA MET A 225 -20.30 -28.56 27.57
C MET A 225 -20.83 -27.18 27.97
N ARG A 226 -20.69 -26.13 27.12
CA ARG A 226 -21.30 -24.84 27.46
C ARG A 226 -22.83 -24.98 27.41
N PRO A 227 -23.55 -24.71 28.51
CA PRO A 227 -25.00 -24.74 28.52
C PRO A 227 -25.53 -23.81 27.42
N VAL A 228 -26.54 -24.26 26.68
CA VAL A 228 -27.35 -23.38 25.85
C VAL A 228 -27.81 -22.23 26.76
N PRO A 229 -27.57 -20.95 26.39
CA PRO A 229 -28.03 -19.83 27.19
C PRO A 229 -29.50 -20.04 27.54
N ALA A 230 -29.85 -19.90 28.82
CA ALA A 230 -31.23 -20.09 29.26
C ALA A 230 -32.15 -19.27 28.36
N ARG A 231 -33.25 -19.86 27.87
CA ARG A 231 -34.23 -19.25 26.94
C ARG A 231 -34.80 -17.88 27.40
N TYR A 232 -34.45 -17.44 28.60
CA TYR A 232 -34.89 -16.22 29.28
C TYR A 232 -33.76 -15.28 29.72
N ALA A 233 -32.49 -15.57 29.40
CA ALA A 233 -31.50 -14.51 29.37
C ALA A 233 -31.98 -13.55 28.27
N LYS A 234 -32.44 -12.35 28.68
CA LYS A 234 -33.00 -11.33 27.79
C LYS A 234 -32.30 -11.38 26.44
N ALA A 235 -33.08 -11.56 25.38
CA ALA A 235 -32.64 -11.32 24.02
C ALA A 235 -32.24 -9.85 23.90
N ASN A 236 -31.07 -9.51 24.44
CA ASN A 236 -30.30 -8.39 23.94
C ASN A 236 -30.11 -8.74 22.47
N ALA A 237 -30.55 -7.86 21.57
CA ALA A 237 -30.43 -8.11 20.14
C ALA A 237 -29.00 -8.60 19.87
N SER A 238 -28.87 -9.85 19.44
CA SER A 238 -27.56 -10.48 19.23
C SER A 238 -26.83 -9.64 18.20
N ALA A 239 -25.63 -9.18 18.57
CA ALA A 239 -24.76 -8.36 17.74
C ALA A 239 -24.68 -8.90 16.30
N LYS A 240 -24.90 -8.02 15.32
CA LYS A 240 -24.83 -8.35 13.90
C LYS A 240 -23.75 -7.53 13.19
N TRP A 241 -23.38 -7.97 12.00
CA TRP A 241 -22.57 -7.16 11.09
C TRP A 241 -23.29 -5.89 10.60
N GLU A 242 -24.63 -5.84 10.67
CA GLU A 242 -25.42 -4.63 10.43
C GLU A 242 -25.03 -3.48 11.37
N ASP A 243 -24.77 -3.77 12.66
CA ASP A 243 -24.34 -2.76 13.63
C ASP A 243 -22.99 -2.13 13.22
N VAL A 244 -22.07 -2.95 12.67
CA VAL A 244 -20.78 -2.47 12.15
C VAL A 244 -20.98 -1.61 10.91
N LEU A 245 -21.90 -2.01 10.01
CA LEU A 245 -22.22 -1.23 8.82
C LEU A 245 -22.77 0.15 9.18
N ASP A 246 -23.63 0.24 10.20
CA ASP A 246 -24.17 1.51 10.69
C ASP A 246 -23.08 2.40 11.28
N MET A 247 -22.18 1.84 12.10
CA MET A 247 -21.00 2.56 12.60
C MET A 247 -20.13 3.11 11.45
N VAL A 248 -19.93 2.34 10.37
CA VAL A 248 -19.19 2.81 9.18
C VAL A 248 -19.92 3.96 8.48
N ASN A 249 -21.25 3.92 8.40
CA ASN A 249 -22.04 5.01 7.83
C ASN A 249 -21.93 6.28 8.66
N ASP A 250 -21.95 6.16 9.98
CA ASP A 250 -21.81 7.30 10.90
C ASP A 250 -20.41 7.90 10.84
N LEU A 251 -19.35 7.07 10.80
CA LEU A 251 -17.98 7.53 10.61
C LEU A 251 -17.81 8.34 9.34
N ARG A 252 -18.35 7.84 8.22
CA ARG A 252 -18.35 8.60 6.97
C ARG A 252 -19.04 9.94 7.19
N ARG A 253 -20.25 9.99 7.73
CA ARG A 253 -21.00 11.25 7.91
C ARG A 253 -20.28 12.27 8.80
N TYR A 254 -19.70 11.82 9.91
CA TYR A 254 -19.00 12.70 10.86
C TYR A 254 -17.71 13.27 10.29
N LEU A 255 -17.06 12.51 9.40
CA LEU A 255 -15.84 12.94 8.75
C LEU A 255 -16.13 13.69 7.43
N GLU A 256 -17.24 13.41 6.73
CA GLU A 256 -17.58 13.91 5.36
C GLU A 256 -17.76 15.44 5.22
N HIS A 257 -17.77 16.19 6.32
CA HIS A 257 -17.85 17.66 6.31
C HIS A 257 -16.52 18.35 6.64
N ASP A 258 -15.47 17.59 6.91
CA ASP A 258 -14.14 18.10 7.19
C ASP A 258 -13.42 18.35 5.86
N GLU A 259 -13.03 19.58 5.52
CA GLU A 259 -12.32 19.86 4.25
C GLU A 259 -11.03 19.01 4.10
N GLU A 260 -10.54 18.47 5.21
CA GLU A 260 -9.38 17.58 5.33
C GLU A 260 -9.69 16.07 5.14
N ILE A 261 -10.92 15.66 4.78
CA ILE A 261 -11.27 14.24 4.46
C ILE A 261 -10.34 13.64 3.42
N THR A 262 -9.89 14.47 2.48
CA THR A 262 -8.97 14.08 1.41
C THR A 262 -7.64 13.52 1.93
N VAL A 263 -7.39 13.59 3.24
CA VAL A 263 -6.20 13.07 3.92
C VAL A 263 -6.43 11.67 4.56
N LEU A 264 -7.68 11.24 4.79
CA LEU A 264 -7.98 10.02 5.56
C LEU A 264 -7.96 8.75 4.70
N TYR A 265 -6.76 8.24 4.44
CA TYR A 265 -6.52 7.01 3.68
C TYR A 265 -7.33 5.80 4.18
N HIS A 266 -7.41 5.59 5.49
CA HIS A 266 -8.10 4.41 6.03
C HIS A 266 -9.62 4.56 6.00
N LEU A 267 -10.16 5.79 5.90
CA LEU A 267 -11.59 6.00 5.72
C LEU A 267 -12.03 5.46 4.35
N ASP A 268 -11.26 5.70 3.29
CA ASP A 268 -11.55 5.16 1.95
C ASP A 268 -11.51 3.63 1.92
N LYS A 269 -10.57 3.03 2.65
CA LYS A 269 -10.52 1.57 2.84
C LYS A 269 -11.74 1.06 3.60
N LEU A 270 -12.15 1.74 4.67
CA LEU A 270 -13.33 1.37 5.44
C LEU A 270 -14.61 1.47 4.61
N VAL A 271 -14.74 2.53 3.81
CA VAL A 271 -15.85 2.71 2.87
C VAL A 271 -15.86 1.61 1.82
N SER A 272 -14.69 1.17 1.34
CA SER A 272 -14.57 0.03 0.42
C SER A 272 -15.12 -1.26 1.04
N MET A 273 -14.93 -1.47 2.35
CA MET A 273 -15.43 -2.65 3.07
C MET A 273 -16.96 -2.72 3.17
N LYS A 274 -17.69 -1.60 2.96
CA LYS A 274 -19.16 -1.58 2.96
C LYS A 274 -19.77 -2.59 2.00
N GLU A 275 -19.12 -2.82 0.86
CA GLU A 275 -19.56 -3.82 -0.12
C GLU A 275 -19.74 -5.20 0.53
N GLY A 276 -18.75 -5.65 1.31
CA GLY A 276 -18.81 -6.94 1.99
C GLY A 276 -19.75 -6.91 3.19
N LEU A 277 -19.73 -5.84 3.99
CA LEU A 277 -20.63 -5.65 5.15
C LEU A 277 -22.10 -5.76 4.74
N LEU A 278 -22.49 -5.16 3.61
CA LEU A 278 -23.84 -5.25 3.07
C LEU A 278 -24.25 -6.70 2.76
N GLN A 279 -23.34 -7.55 2.30
CA GLN A 279 -23.64 -8.96 2.03
C GLN A 279 -23.88 -9.75 3.31
N ILE A 280 -23.15 -9.42 4.37
CA ILE A 280 -23.17 -10.17 5.63
C ILE A 280 -23.97 -9.50 6.73
N LYS A 281 -24.69 -8.40 6.47
CA LYS A 281 -25.39 -7.60 7.48
C LYS A 281 -26.28 -8.43 8.43
N ASP A 282 -26.96 -9.46 7.89
CA ASP A 282 -27.89 -10.31 8.67
C ASP A 282 -27.18 -11.44 9.46
N VAL A 283 -25.86 -11.57 9.34
CA VAL A 283 -25.06 -12.62 10.00
C VAL A 283 -24.71 -12.15 11.41
N PHE A 284 -24.79 -13.07 12.37
CA PHE A 284 -24.47 -12.76 13.76
C PHE A 284 -22.95 -12.67 13.98
N LEU A 285 -22.55 -11.70 14.79
CA LEU A 285 -21.19 -11.51 15.28
C LEU A 285 -21.01 -12.05 16.71
N ASP A 286 -22.12 -12.21 17.44
CA ASP A 286 -22.13 -12.52 18.87
C ASP A 286 -21.44 -13.85 19.22
N ASN A 287 -20.72 -13.85 20.35
CA ASN A 287 -20.04 -15.01 20.95
C ASN A 287 -20.80 -15.64 22.12
N THR A 288 -21.93 -15.07 22.53
CA THR A 288 -22.78 -15.63 23.60
C THR A 288 -23.52 -16.89 23.16
N ILE A 289 -23.46 -17.22 21.86
CA ILE A 289 -23.99 -18.42 21.24
C ILE A 289 -23.01 -19.61 21.38
N GLY A 290 -23.54 -20.83 21.26
CA GLY A 290 -22.72 -22.05 21.38
C GLY A 290 -21.66 -22.16 20.27
N PHE A 291 -20.55 -22.88 20.55
CA PHE A 291 -19.41 -23.04 19.61
C PHE A 291 -19.82 -23.48 18.20
N ARG A 292 -20.78 -24.42 18.08
CA ARG A 292 -21.30 -24.90 16.80
C ARG A 292 -21.97 -23.77 16.01
N GLU A 293 -22.67 -22.88 16.70
CA GLU A 293 -23.36 -21.75 16.08
C GLU A 293 -22.33 -20.70 15.64
N VAL A 294 -21.31 -20.40 16.45
CA VAL A 294 -20.20 -19.52 16.04
C VAL A 294 -19.56 -20.01 14.73
N ARG A 295 -19.19 -21.29 14.66
CA ARG A 295 -18.64 -21.88 13.43
C ARG A 295 -19.59 -21.81 12.24
N HIS A 296 -20.89 -21.94 12.49
CA HIS A 296 -21.90 -21.77 11.45
C HIS A 296 -21.93 -20.32 10.92
N GLN A 297 -21.92 -19.32 11.81
CA GLN A 297 -21.87 -17.90 11.43
C GLN A 297 -20.58 -17.54 10.69
N GLU A 298 -19.42 -18.03 11.14
CA GLU A 298 -18.15 -17.87 10.43
C GLU A 298 -18.22 -18.46 9.00
N HIS A 299 -18.84 -19.64 8.85
CA HIS A 299 -19.05 -20.26 7.55
C HIS A 299 -20.02 -19.46 6.68
N LEU A 300 -21.06 -18.86 7.25
CA LEU A 300 -22.00 -17.98 6.53
C LEU A 300 -21.28 -16.73 5.99
N VAL A 301 -20.42 -16.10 6.79
CA VAL A 301 -19.57 -14.97 6.32
C VAL A 301 -18.76 -15.40 5.11
N TYR A 302 -17.98 -16.50 5.24
CA TYR A 302 -17.17 -17.05 4.16
C TYR A 302 -18.01 -17.31 2.89
N ARG A 303 -19.11 -18.05 3.02
CA ARG A 303 -19.96 -18.45 1.90
C ARG A 303 -20.58 -17.24 1.19
N LYS A 304 -21.08 -16.26 1.94
CA LYS A 304 -21.69 -15.05 1.38
C LYS A 304 -20.64 -14.21 0.66
N LEU A 305 -19.52 -13.90 1.30
CA LEU A 305 -18.46 -13.06 0.71
C LEU A 305 -17.81 -13.72 -0.51
N SER A 306 -17.47 -15.02 -0.43
CA SER A 306 -16.90 -15.77 -1.55
C SER A 306 -17.77 -15.71 -2.81
N LYS A 307 -19.10 -15.73 -2.65
CA LYS A 307 -20.05 -15.73 -3.76
C LYS A 307 -20.38 -14.32 -4.26
N LEU A 308 -20.52 -13.36 -3.35
CA LEU A 308 -21.20 -12.09 -3.62
C LEU A 308 -20.27 -10.87 -3.72
N LEU A 309 -19.03 -10.93 -3.25
CA LEU A 309 -18.06 -9.86 -3.52
C LEU A 309 -17.90 -9.67 -5.03
N GLY A 310 -17.68 -8.46 -5.52
CA GLY A 310 -17.54 -8.09 -6.93
C GLY A 310 -16.18 -8.47 -7.54
N SER A 311 -16.07 -8.33 -8.86
CA SER A 311 -14.84 -8.58 -9.60
C SER A 311 -14.63 -7.56 -10.70
N PRO A 312 -13.54 -6.78 -10.67
CA PRO A 312 -12.66 -6.49 -9.53
C PRO A 312 -13.32 -5.47 -8.58
N SER A 313 -13.19 -5.64 -7.26
CA SER A 313 -13.70 -4.67 -6.28
C SER A 313 -12.64 -4.22 -5.27
N PRO A 314 -12.69 -2.96 -4.78
CA PRO A 314 -11.76 -2.45 -3.77
C PRO A 314 -11.80 -3.24 -2.44
N CYS A 315 -12.97 -3.73 -2.03
CA CYS A 315 -13.14 -4.58 -0.86
C CYS A 315 -12.30 -5.87 -0.98
N LEU A 316 -12.41 -6.55 -2.12
CA LEU A 316 -11.64 -7.76 -2.39
C LEU A 316 -10.13 -7.47 -2.37
N PHE A 317 -9.72 -6.34 -2.92
CA PHE A 317 -8.31 -5.96 -2.93
C PHE A 317 -7.77 -5.70 -1.51
N ALA A 318 -8.52 -5.03 -0.63
CA ALA A 318 -8.13 -4.86 0.77
C ALA A 318 -7.94 -6.20 1.49
N LEU A 319 -8.83 -7.17 1.26
CA LEU A 319 -8.71 -8.52 1.80
C LEU A 319 -7.46 -9.27 1.27
N VAL A 320 -7.12 -9.09 -0.01
CA VAL A 320 -5.89 -9.66 -0.59
C VAL A 320 -4.65 -9.08 0.07
N MET A 321 -4.60 -7.75 0.21
CA MET A 321 -3.47 -7.08 0.83
C MET A 321 -3.27 -7.55 2.28
N TYR A 322 -4.35 -7.62 3.05
CA TYR A 322 -4.29 -8.14 4.41
C TYR A 322 -3.89 -9.63 4.46
N PHE A 323 -4.42 -10.46 3.56
CA PHE A 323 -4.06 -11.88 3.50
C PHE A 323 -2.57 -12.11 3.20
N LEU A 324 -2.01 -11.37 2.24
CA LEU A 324 -0.61 -11.54 1.82
C LEU A 324 0.38 -10.89 2.79
N TYR A 325 0.04 -9.71 3.33
CA TYR A 325 1.02 -8.85 4.02
C TYR A 325 0.60 -8.45 5.44
N GLY A 326 -0.59 -8.84 5.90
CA GLY A 326 -1.12 -8.48 7.22
C GLY A 326 -1.45 -7.00 7.37
N ARG A 327 -1.52 -6.24 6.27
CA ARG A 327 -1.82 -4.80 6.23
C ARG A 327 -2.64 -4.45 5.00
N VAL A 328 -3.48 -3.42 5.09
CA VAL A 328 -4.37 -2.99 3.98
C VAL A 328 -3.82 -1.90 3.08
N ARG A 329 -2.57 -1.48 3.30
CA ARG A 329 -1.93 -0.42 2.51
C ARG A 329 -1.76 -0.83 1.05
N ASP A 330 -1.98 0.11 0.15
CA ASP A 330 -1.68 -0.01 -1.27
C ASP A 330 -0.17 -0.10 -1.46
N ILE A 331 0.25 -0.65 -2.59
CA ILE A 331 1.67 -0.73 -2.94
C ILE A 331 2.02 0.41 -3.88
N GLU A 332 3.06 1.16 -3.54
CA GLU A 332 3.61 2.20 -4.41
C GLU A 332 5.00 1.80 -4.93
N VAL A 333 5.17 1.85 -6.25
CA VAL A 333 6.43 1.60 -6.95
C VAL A 333 6.83 2.89 -7.65
N ASP A 334 8.09 3.29 -7.52
CA ASP A 334 8.56 4.58 -8.08
C ASP A 334 8.77 4.51 -9.60
N LEU A 335 9.11 3.32 -10.09
CA LEU A 335 9.27 2.97 -11.51
C LEU A 335 8.47 1.69 -11.79
N CYS A 336 7.40 1.78 -12.57
CA CYS A 336 6.56 0.61 -12.85
C CYS A 336 7.31 -0.48 -13.66
N GLY A 337 8.37 -0.08 -14.36
CA GLY A 337 9.20 -0.95 -15.19
C GLY A 337 8.41 -1.55 -16.34
N GLY A 338 8.80 -2.75 -16.75
CA GLY A 338 8.20 -3.38 -17.91
C GLY A 338 8.01 -4.87 -17.76
N PHE A 339 7.22 -5.40 -18.68
CA PHE A 339 6.89 -6.80 -18.78
C PHE A 339 7.43 -7.33 -20.12
N TYR A 340 8.60 -7.98 -20.06
CA TYR A 340 9.38 -8.33 -21.24
C TYR A 340 9.43 -9.83 -21.47
N LYS A 341 9.53 -10.22 -22.73
CA LYS A 341 9.80 -11.61 -23.12
C LYS A 341 11.30 -11.80 -23.30
N GLU A 342 11.93 -12.56 -22.40
CA GLU A 342 13.36 -12.85 -22.49
C GLU A 342 13.64 -14.01 -23.47
N LYS A 343 12.86 -15.09 -23.36
CA LYS A 343 12.91 -16.28 -24.24
C LYS A 343 11.49 -16.82 -24.45
N SER A 344 11.32 -17.87 -25.26
CA SER A 344 10.02 -18.50 -25.52
C SER A 344 9.20 -18.79 -24.25
N GLU A 345 9.87 -19.17 -23.15
CA GLU A 345 9.24 -19.65 -21.91
C GLU A 345 9.47 -18.75 -20.69
N PHE A 346 10.28 -17.70 -20.81
CA PHE A 346 10.67 -16.83 -19.69
C PHE A 346 10.21 -15.40 -19.94
N LEU A 347 9.35 -14.90 -19.06
CA LEU A 347 8.93 -13.51 -18.98
C LEU A 347 9.65 -12.84 -17.82
N CYS A 348 10.03 -11.58 -17.98
CA CYS A 348 10.69 -10.80 -16.94
C CYS A 348 9.80 -9.62 -16.57
N LEU A 349 9.51 -9.49 -15.27
CA LEU A 349 8.88 -8.30 -14.68
C LEU A 349 9.94 -7.55 -13.91
N SER A 350 10.22 -6.31 -14.32
CA SER A 350 11.08 -5.40 -13.59
C SER A 350 10.24 -4.32 -12.90
N MET A 351 10.64 -3.94 -11.69
CA MET A 351 10.06 -2.81 -10.96
C MET A 351 11.17 -2.08 -10.23
N GLY A 352 11.00 -0.77 -10.03
CA GLY A 352 12.05 0.05 -9.45
C GLY A 352 11.62 0.98 -8.32
N ARG A 353 12.59 1.27 -7.46
CA ARG A 353 12.46 2.11 -6.28
C ARG A 353 13.60 3.11 -6.23
N ILE A 354 13.31 4.34 -5.86
CA ILE A 354 14.27 5.42 -5.74
C ILE A 354 14.47 5.71 -4.26
N LEU A 355 15.72 5.63 -3.81
CA LEU A 355 16.11 5.77 -2.41
C LEU A 355 16.91 7.05 -2.19
N THR A 356 16.77 7.65 -1.01
CA THR A 356 17.49 8.88 -0.62
C THR A 356 18.83 8.63 0.06
N SER A 357 19.11 7.38 0.44
CA SER A 357 20.35 6.99 1.11
C SER A 357 20.79 5.58 0.73
N THR A 358 22.10 5.35 0.77
CA THR A 358 22.75 4.04 0.58
C THR A 358 22.89 3.25 1.88
N ASP A 359 22.37 3.78 3.01
CA ASP A 359 22.37 3.08 4.29
C ASP A 359 21.65 1.73 4.16
N GLU A 360 22.21 0.67 4.77
CA GLU A 360 21.70 -0.70 4.60
C GLU A 360 20.24 -0.86 5.07
N GLU A 361 19.82 -0.12 6.11
CA GLU A 361 18.43 -0.10 6.56
C GLU A 361 17.48 0.45 5.48
N MET A 362 17.90 1.48 4.75
CA MET A 362 17.12 2.08 3.65
C MET A 362 17.04 1.11 2.47
N LEU A 363 18.16 0.47 2.12
CA LEU A 363 18.20 -0.56 1.09
C LEU A 363 17.29 -1.73 1.44
N GLU A 364 17.34 -2.22 2.68
CA GLU A 364 16.50 -3.32 3.16
C GLU A 364 15.01 -2.96 3.09
N ARG A 365 14.63 -1.74 3.49
CA ARG A 365 13.25 -1.24 3.37
C ARG A 365 12.81 -1.16 1.91
N GLY A 366 13.65 -0.60 1.03
CA GLY A 366 13.39 -0.53 -0.41
C GLY A 366 13.19 -1.92 -1.03
N MET A 367 14.04 -2.89 -0.69
CA MET A 367 13.89 -4.28 -1.13
C MET A 367 12.60 -4.90 -0.63
N LYS A 368 12.27 -4.75 0.66
CA LYS A 368 11.04 -5.29 1.25
C LYS A 368 9.79 -4.72 0.56
N GLN A 369 9.81 -3.44 0.20
CA GLN A 369 8.71 -2.81 -0.53
C GLN A 369 8.55 -3.36 -1.94
N LEU A 370 9.66 -3.46 -2.70
CA LEU A 370 9.63 -4.07 -4.03
C LEU A 370 9.29 -5.56 -4.00
N ASP A 371 9.73 -6.32 -2.99
CA ASP A 371 9.34 -7.73 -2.81
C ASP A 371 7.82 -7.88 -2.64
N ARG A 372 7.15 -6.98 -1.90
CA ARG A 372 5.69 -6.96 -1.82
C ARG A 372 5.03 -6.62 -3.15
N ALA A 373 5.59 -5.68 -3.92
CA ALA A 373 5.09 -5.36 -5.25
C ALA A 373 5.19 -6.56 -6.19
N LEU A 374 6.40 -7.09 -6.35
CA LEU A 374 6.67 -8.25 -7.20
C LEU A 374 5.90 -9.49 -6.74
N GLY A 375 5.81 -9.73 -5.43
CA GLY A 375 5.05 -10.85 -4.86
C GLY A 375 3.54 -10.77 -5.12
N LEU A 376 2.96 -9.58 -5.17
CA LEU A 376 1.55 -9.43 -5.55
C LEU A 376 1.32 -9.78 -7.02
N PHE A 377 2.25 -9.39 -7.88
CA PHE A 377 2.19 -9.70 -9.31
C PHE A 377 2.42 -11.19 -9.58
N GLU A 378 3.38 -11.79 -8.90
CA GLU A 378 3.63 -13.24 -8.89
C GLU A 378 2.39 -14.01 -8.43
N PHE A 379 1.77 -13.61 -7.32
CA PHE A 379 0.54 -14.21 -6.83
C PHE A 379 -0.59 -14.18 -7.86
N VAL A 380 -0.82 -13.04 -8.53
CA VAL A 380 -1.84 -12.94 -9.58
C VAL A 380 -1.46 -13.76 -10.81
N TRP A 381 -0.18 -13.78 -11.19
CA TRP A 381 0.36 -14.55 -12.31
C TRP A 381 0.09 -16.06 -12.15
N GLU A 382 0.46 -16.61 -10.99
CA GLU A 382 0.24 -18.01 -10.65
C GLU A 382 -1.25 -18.34 -10.56
N THR A 383 -2.02 -17.48 -9.91
CA THR A 383 -3.48 -17.69 -9.75
C THR A 383 -4.22 -17.61 -11.09
N ALA A 384 -3.69 -16.85 -12.06
CA ALA A 384 -4.23 -16.78 -13.42
C ALA A 384 -3.93 -18.05 -14.24
N GLY A 385 -3.11 -18.98 -13.73
CA GLY A 385 -2.72 -20.21 -14.43
C GLY A 385 -1.85 -19.94 -15.67
N MET A 386 -1.04 -18.89 -15.62
CA MET A 386 -0.07 -18.59 -16.67
C MET A 386 1.00 -19.70 -16.73
N LYS A 387 1.43 -20.07 -17.94
CA LYS A 387 2.32 -21.24 -18.14
C LYS A 387 3.79 -20.87 -18.17
N GLU A 388 4.09 -19.66 -18.59
CA GLU A 388 5.45 -19.15 -18.69
C GLU A 388 6.02 -18.85 -17.29
N THR A 389 7.32 -19.07 -17.14
CA THR A 389 8.02 -18.76 -15.90
C THR A 389 8.22 -17.26 -15.81
N LEU A 390 7.81 -16.66 -14.69
CA LEU A 390 7.96 -15.23 -14.43
C LEU A 390 9.23 -14.98 -13.60
N ASN A 391 10.24 -14.35 -14.21
CA ASN A 391 11.42 -13.85 -13.53
C ASN A 391 11.13 -12.46 -12.95
N LEU A 392 11.43 -12.26 -11.67
CA LEU A 392 11.10 -11.05 -10.92
C LEU A 392 12.37 -10.30 -10.56
N GLN A 393 12.47 -9.05 -11.01
CA GLN A 393 13.65 -8.21 -10.81
C GLN A 393 13.27 -6.88 -10.13
N GLY A 394 13.93 -6.58 -9.02
CA GLY A 394 13.83 -5.30 -8.35
C GLY A 394 15.03 -4.41 -8.68
N HIS A 395 14.81 -3.11 -8.90
CA HIS A 395 15.87 -2.15 -9.18
C HIS A 395 15.83 -1.00 -8.17
N LEU A 396 16.82 -0.94 -7.29
CA LEU A 396 17.00 0.14 -6.33
C LEU A 396 17.94 1.18 -6.92
N TRP A 397 17.51 2.44 -6.94
CA TRP A 397 18.27 3.55 -7.49
C TRP A 397 18.62 4.52 -6.37
N CYS A 398 19.91 4.77 -6.16
CA CYS A 398 20.37 5.71 -5.15
C CYS A 398 21.63 6.46 -5.59
N LEU A 399 21.74 7.73 -5.21
CA LEU A 399 22.91 8.54 -5.52
C LEU A 399 24.14 8.08 -4.73
N GLY A 400 25.22 7.74 -5.43
CA GLY A 400 26.48 7.27 -4.87
C GLY A 400 26.46 5.81 -4.42
N ALA A 401 25.50 5.03 -4.91
CA ALA A 401 25.45 3.60 -4.62
C ALA A 401 26.54 2.82 -5.37
N GLU A 402 27.01 1.74 -4.76
CA GLU A 402 27.89 0.78 -5.44
C GLU A 402 27.04 -0.21 -6.25
N GLU A 403 27.40 -0.41 -7.52
CA GLU A 403 26.72 -1.32 -8.44
C GLU A 403 26.84 -2.77 -7.96
N ARG A 404 25.73 -3.34 -7.48
CA ARG A 404 25.71 -4.71 -6.96
C ARG A 404 24.38 -5.41 -7.18
N SER A 405 24.41 -6.73 -7.08
CA SER A 405 23.20 -7.56 -7.08
C SER A 405 23.02 -8.24 -5.73
N ILE A 406 21.79 -8.34 -5.28
CA ILE A 406 21.39 -8.90 -3.99
C ILE A 406 20.27 -9.91 -4.26
N THR A 407 20.36 -11.10 -3.69
CA THR A 407 19.27 -12.08 -3.73
C THR A 407 18.46 -12.00 -2.44
N TYR A 408 17.15 -11.79 -2.56
CA TYR A 408 16.24 -11.73 -1.41
C TYR A 408 14.97 -12.51 -1.73
N ARG A 409 14.65 -13.51 -0.88
CA ARG A 409 13.47 -14.39 -1.03
C ARG A 409 13.31 -15.00 -2.44
N GLY A 410 14.41 -15.41 -3.05
CA GLY A 410 14.43 -16.02 -4.38
C GLY A 410 14.31 -15.04 -5.55
N LYS A 411 14.18 -13.74 -5.29
CA LYS A 411 14.14 -12.68 -6.31
C LYS A 411 15.50 -11.96 -6.39
N THR A 412 15.82 -11.42 -7.56
CA THR A 412 17.07 -10.68 -7.77
C THR A 412 16.82 -9.19 -7.69
N PHE A 413 17.60 -8.49 -6.87
CA PHE A 413 17.57 -7.05 -6.71
C PHE A 413 18.89 -6.46 -7.18
N PHE A 414 18.82 -5.39 -7.96
CA PHE A 414 19.99 -4.66 -8.44
C PHE A 414 20.02 -3.29 -7.80
N VAL A 415 21.18 -2.89 -7.31
CA VAL A 415 21.43 -1.57 -6.74
C VAL A 415 22.22 -0.78 -7.76
N HIS A 416 21.67 0.34 -8.19
CA HIS A 416 22.21 1.21 -9.24
C HIS A 416 22.55 2.59 -8.71
N ASP A 417 23.61 3.16 -9.24
CA ASP A 417 23.95 4.57 -9.02
C ASP A 417 23.12 5.49 -9.94
N LEU A 418 22.68 6.62 -9.38
CA LEU A 418 22.03 7.72 -10.10
C LEU A 418 23.01 8.79 -10.61
N SER A 419 24.32 8.61 -10.44
CA SER A 419 25.33 9.49 -11.02
C SER A 419 25.44 9.32 -12.54
N LEU A 420 25.74 10.42 -13.24
CA LEU A 420 25.85 10.50 -14.70
C LEU A 420 27.19 9.96 -15.22
#